data_AF-R9KDR8-F1
#
_entry.id   AF-R9KDR8-F1
#
_cell.length_a   1.000
_cell.length_b   1.000
_cell.length_c   1.000
_cell.angle_alpha   90.00
_cell.angle_beta   90.00
_cell.angle_gamma   90.00
#
_symmetry.space_group_name_H-M   'P 1'
#
loop_
_entity.id
_entity.type
_entity.pdbx_description
1 polymer ?
#
loop_
_entity_poly.entity_id
_entity_poly.type
_entity_poly.pdbx_seq_one_letter_code
_entity_poly.pdbx_strand_id
1 'polypeptide(L)'
;MKKKLILIPLFCLCLIFTTSCGKNQAESNDAGNVTLPSQSEDAHDSKDTPETKDNTGDKAAKQTDLKGLDETVSTDVDNTISAMKAEYEKIISDIDTYEKYLENTDKVEAFYKQIYEDTKQLCMRMREYSLNYAETIMASDKSNDDKYKDFEKLYDCIYDDAGDDIYDEIYDGILDDLYDDFYDGILDDAYDNGVPYDEWSDARSDEYDWWSDARSDVYDEWSDFRSDVYDFWSDMRSELWDDDVERAKEKIEDFQEDIEKLKSKDSQSNVQASNEEKDDNATSENAENQDVNADEELVDGMSPEFKEAMDSYEAFYDEYCDVMKKYAENPTDMEILTSYTDMLTKAAEMSEKFEAWEDNKMNDAELKYYLDVNNRVRV
;
A
#
# COMPACT_ATOMS: atom_id res chain seq x y z
N MET A 1 -19.52 14.31 -20.88
CA MET A 1 -19.79 13.26 -19.88
C MET A 1 -19.21 11.96 -20.40
N LYS A 2 -18.09 11.50 -19.83
CA LYS A 2 -17.62 10.10 -19.90
C LYS A 2 -17.79 9.56 -18.49
N LYS A 3 -18.42 8.40 -18.30
CA LYS A 3 -18.47 7.74 -16.98
C LYS A 3 -17.03 7.26 -16.66
N LYS A 4 -16.49 7.54 -15.47
CA LYS A 4 -15.28 6.86 -14.99
C LYS A 4 -15.63 5.40 -14.61
N LEU A 5 -14.70 4.48 -14.79
CA LEU A 5 -14.75 3.20 -14.07
C LEU A 5 -14.63 3.48 -12.56
N ILE A 6 -15.10 2.53 -11.76
CA ILE A 6 -14.69 2.41 -10.37
C ILE A 6 -13.86 1.13 -10.41
N LEU A 7 -12.57 1.23 -10.12
CA LEU A 7 -11.73 0.06 -9.92
C LEU A 7 -11.82 -0.28 -8.44
N ILE A 8 -12.12 -1.53 -8.11
CA ILE A 8 -12.24 -1.99 -6.73
C ILE A 8 -10.99 -2.83 -6.43
N PRO A 9 -10.23 -2.55 -5.36
CA PRO A 9 -9.14 -3.42 -4.96
C PRO A 9 -9.71 -4.76 -4.51
N LEU A 10 -9.53 -5.79 -5.33
CA LEU A 10 -9.85 -7.15 -4.92
C LEU A 10 -8.75 -7.63 -3.97
N PHE A 11 -9.12 -8.12 -2.79
CA PHE A 11 -8.18 -8.62 -1.79
C PHE A 11 -7.67 -10.03 -2.17
N CYS A 12 -6.99 -10.10 -3.31
CA CYS A 12 -6.25 -11.27 -3.75
C CYS A 12 -5.01 -11.43 -2.86
N LEU A 13 -5.17 -12.17 -1.77
CA LEU A 13 -4.05 -12.75 -1.04
C LEU A 13 -3.26 -13.62 -2.02
N CYS A 14 -2.15 -13.09 -2.53
CA CYS A 14 -1.40 -13.70 -3.62
C CYS A 14 -0.73 -15.01 -3.19
N LEU A 15 -1.42 -16.14 -3.39
CA LEU A 15 -0.79 -17.46 -3.32
C LEU A 15 0.36 -17.52 -4.34
N ILE A 16 1.58 -17.56 -3.81
CA ILE A 16 2.83 -17.48 -4.57
C ILE A 16 2.94 -18.69 -5.51
N PHE A 17 2.75 -18.45 -6.82
CA PHE A 17 2.94 -19.46 -7.86
C PHE A 17 3.96 -19.02 -8.91
N THR A 18 5.24 -19.23 -8.58
CA THR A 18 6.42 -19.07 -9.43
C THR A 18 6.44 -20.06 -10.61
N THR A 19 5.51 -19.90 -11.55
CA THR A 19 5.41 -20.75 -12.75
C THR A 19 6.33 -20.27 -13.87
N SER A 20 7.63 -20.45 -13.67
CA SER A 20 8.66 -20.20 -14.70
C SER A 20 8.37 -20.96 -16.00
N CYS A 21 7.86 -20.24 -17.00
CA CYS A 21 7.43 -20.79 -18.29
C CYS A 21 8.11 -20.03 -19.45
N GLY A 22 9.45 -20.09 -19.47
CA GLY A 22 10.29 -19.29 -20.37
C GLY A 22 10.02 -19.51 -21.86
N LYS A 23 10.19 -18.45 -22.65
CA LYS A 23 10.19 -18.50 -24.12
C LYS A 23 11.38 -17.75 -24.71
N ASN A 24 11.91 -18.32 -25.79
CA ASN A 24 13.23 -17.96 -26.28
C ASN A 24 13.30 -16.59 -26.95
N GLN A 25 14.40 -15.92 -26.64
CA GLN A 25 15.05 -14.85 -27.39
C GLN A 25 14.99 -15.05 -28.93
N ALA A 26 14.74 -13.95 -29.65
CA ALA A 26 14.94 -13.85 -31.10
C ALA A 26 15.68 -12.53 -31.41
N GLU A 27 16.68 -12.60 -32.28
CA GLU A 27 17.69 -11.55 -32.46
C GLU A 27 17.23 -10.36 -33.32
N SER A 28 17.79 -9.18 -33.06
CA SER A 28 17.83 -8.05 -34.00
C SER A 28 19.05 -7.17 -33.73
N ASN A 29 20.08 -7.25 -34.56
CA ASN A 29 21.38 -6.59 -34.34
C ASN A 29 21.53 -5.22 -35.04
N ASP A 30 21.71 -4.18 -34.23
CA ASP A 30 22.73 -3.11 -34.33
C ASP A 30 22.82 -2.11 -35.53
N ALA A 31 23.48 -0.99 -35.24
CA ALA A 31 24.21 -0.04 -36.11
C ALA A 31 23.44 1.01 -36.93
N GLY A 32 23.34 2.23 -36.39
CA GLY A 32 22.75 3.40 -37.07
C GLY A 32 23.19 4.81 -36.59
N ASN A 33 24.36 4.95 -35.97
CA ASN A 33 24.83 6.20 -35.32
C ASN A 33 25.12 7.37 -36.29
N VAL A 34 24.45 8.53 -36.13
CA VAL A 34 24.89 9.86 -36.59
C VAL A 34 24.49 10.97 -35.59
N THR A 35 25.33 11.99 -35.45
CA THR A 35 25.27 13.06 -34.44
C THR A 35 24.44 14.31 -34.82
N LEU A 36 23.96 15.01 -33.78
CA LEU A 36 23.56 16.44 -33.66
C LEU A 36 24.15 17.44 -34.69
N PRO A 37 23.42 18.54 -35.04
CA PRO A 37 23.38 19.71 -34.12
C PRO A 37 22.04 20.48 -34.01
N SER A 38 21.98 21.31 -32.96
CA SER A 38 20.93 22.29 -32.66
C SER A 38 21.07 23.58 -33.49
N GLN A 39 19.96 24.31 -33.69
CA GLN A 39 20.01 25.76 -33.90
C GLN A 39 18.72 26.48 -33.47
N SER A 40 18.86 27.75 -33.07
CA SER A 40 17.84 28.66 -32.53
C SER A 40 17.60 29.87 -33.46
N GLU A 41 16.93 30.92 -32.96
CA GLU A 41 16.66 32.25 -33.57
C GLU A 41 15.45 32.32 -34.55
N ASP A 42 14.69 33.44 -34.69
CA ASP A 42 14.27 34.50 -33.74
C ASP A 42 13.12 35.35 -34.37
N ALA A 43 12.54 36.28 -33.60
CA ALA A 43 12.00 37.58 -34.00
C ALA A 43 10.64 37.73 -34.76
N HIS A 44 9.60 38.06 -33.98
CA HIS A 44 8.96 39.40 -33.94
C HIS A 44 8.14 39.96 -35.15
N ASP A 45 6.82 40.15 -34.96
CA ASP A 45 6.15 41.44 -35.21
C ASP A 45 4.97 41.68 -34.23
N SER A 46 4.56 42.93 -34.05
CA SER A 46 3.65 43.38 -32.98
C SER A 46 2.61 44.40 -33.46
N LYS A 47 1.38 44.36 -32.91
CA LYS A 47 0.49 45.54 -32.96
C LYS A 47 -0.58 45.66 -31.87
N ASP A 48 -0.25 46.52 -30.91
CA ASP A 48 -1.08 47.43 -30.09
C ASP A 48 -2.44 47.03 -29.46
N THR A 49 -2.53 47.49 -28.21
CA THR A 49 -3.62 47.45 -27.21
C THR A 49 -4.75 48.50 -27.50
N PRO A 50 -5.90 48.56 -26.77
CA PRO A 50 -6.03 48.70 -25.30
C PRO A 50 -6.87 47.58 -24.64
N GLU A 51 -6.44 46.97 -23.55
CA GLU A 51 -6.30 47.52 -22.18
C GLU A 51 -7.64 47.90 -21.53
N THR A 52 -8.12 47.01 -20.66
CA THR A 52 -8.96 47.36 -19.50
C THR A 52 -8.39 46.59 -18.30
N LYS A 53 -8.09 47.28 -17.20
CA LYS A 53 -7.46 46.67 -16.02
C LYS A 53 -8.52 46.22 -15.01
N ASP A 54 -8.30 45.08 -14.36
CA ASP A 54 -8.38 45.00 -12.91
C ASP A 54 -7.35 43.98 -12.37
N ASN A 55 -7.21 43.88 -11.05
CA ASN A 55 -5.97 43.45 -10.40
C ASN A 55 -5.79 41.93 -10.29
N THR A 56 -4.70 41.42 -10.88
CA THR A 56 -4.07 40.17 -10.45
C THR A 56 -3.07 40.49 -9.34
N GLY A 57 -3.41 40.26 -8.08
CA GLY A 57 -2.60 40.71 -6.95
C GLY A 57 -2.92 40.06 -5.60
N ASP A 58 -3.19 38.75 -5.58
CA ASP A 58 -3.32 37.99 -4.31
C ASP A 58 -3.03 36.48 -4.46
N LYS A 59 -3.41 35.88 -5.61
CA LYS A 59 -3.27 34.42 -5.87
C LYS A 59 -1.86 33.83 -5.68
N ALA A 60 -0.81 34.66 -5.72
CA ALA A 60 0.58 34.22 -5.63
C ALA A 60 1.08 33.95 -4.21
N ALA A 61 0.34 34.32 -3.15
CA ALA A 61 0.81 34.25 -1.76
C ALA A 61 0.33 33.02 -0.96
N LYS A 62 -0.70 32.30 -1.45
CA LYS A 62 -1.24 31.09 -0.79
C LYS A 62 -1.01 29.79 -1.58
N GLN A 63 -0.73 29.87 -2.89
CA GLN A 63 -0.29 28.70 -3.67
C GLN A 63 1.14 28.28 -3.32
N THR A 64 1.92 29.18 -2.70
CA THR A 64 3.26 28.94 -2.17
C THR A 64 3.30 28.09 -0.90
N ASP A 65 2.24 28.07 -0.09
CA ASP A 65 2.20 27.30 1.17
C ASP A 65 2.13 25.81 0.89
N LEU A 66 1.09 25.36 0.17
CA LEU A 66 0.94 23.96 -0.21
C LEU A 66 2.16 23.46 -0.99
N LYS A 67 2.73 24.27 -1.89
CA LYS A 67 3.97 23.89 -2.58
C LYS A 67 5.18 23.73 -1.65
N GLY A 68 5.25 24.49 -0.57
CA GLY A 68 6.27 24.30 0.46
C GLY A 68 6.04 23.03 1.27
N LEU A 69 4.79 22.60 1.44
CA LEU A 69 4.44 21.31 2.05
C LEU A 69 4.76 20.14 1.11
N ASP A 70 4.42 20.24 -0.19
CA ASP A 70 4.83 19.30 -1.25
C ASP A 70 6.36 19.05 -1.15
N GLU A 71 7.17 20.12 -1.18
CA GLU A 71 8.63 20.04 -1.07
C GLU A 71 9.14 19.55 0.30
N THR A 72 8.35 19.67 1.37
CA THR A 72 8.71 19.18 2.71
C THR A 72 8.51 17.67 2.83
N VAL A 73 7.39 17.15 2.31
CA VAL A 73 7.06 15.71 2.33
C VAL A 73 8.12 14.91 1.59
N SER A 74 8.34 15.20 0.29
CA SER A 74 9.32 14.45 -0.52
C SER A 74 10.73 14.55 0.07
N THR A 75 11.13 15.71 0.61
CA THR A 75 12.44 15.87 1.26
C THR A 75 12.58 15.02 2.52
N ASP A 76 11.52 14.84 3.32
CA ASP A 76 11.56 14.03 4.54
C ASP A 76 11.61 12.53 4.23
N VAL A 77 10.85 12.09 3.21
CA VAL A 77 10.88 10.73 2.64
C VAL A 77 12.26 10.42 2.06
N ASP A 78 12.75 11.25 1.13
CA ASP A 78 14.09 11.17 0.51
C ASP A 78 15.19 10.96 1.56
N ASN A 79 15.22 11.82 2.59
CA ASN A 79 16.26 11.80 3.62
C ASN A 79 16.15 10.58 4.54
N THR A 80 14.93 10.10 4.83
CA THR A 80 14.73 8.94 5.70
C THR A 80 15.14 7.65 4.99
N ILE A 81 14.66 7.43 3.76
CA ILE A 81 15.03 6.29 2.92
C ILE A 81 16.55 6.30 2.66
N SER A 82 17.12 7.46 2.29
CA SER A 82 18.57 7.60 2.06
C SER A 82 19.40 7.30 3.31
N ALA A 83 18.89 7.60 4.51
CA ALA A 83 19.56 7.27 5.77
C ALA A 83 19.56 5.76 6.04
N MET A 84 18.42 5.07 5.87
CA MET A 84 18.35 3.61 6.01
C MET A 84 19.23 2.90 4.99
N LYS A 85 19.18 3.30 3.71
CA LYS A 85 20.04 2.74 2.65
C LYS A 85 21.53 2.90 2.94
N ALA A 86 21.95 4.04 3.49
CA ALA A 86 23.35 4.28 3.88
C ALA A 86 23.81 3.51 5.13
N GLU A 87 22.88 3.10 6.01
CA GLU A 87 23.15 2.18 7.13
C GLU A 87 23.26 0.73 6.61
N TYR A 88 22.36 0.32 5.71
CA TYR A 88 22.39 -0.96 4.99
C TYR A 88 23.68 -1.17 4.19
N GLU A 89 24.06 -0.27 3.27
CA GLU A 89 25.31 -0.35 2.47
C GLU A 89 26.55 -0.58 3.37
N LYS A 90 26.56 0.09 4.53
CA LYS A 90 27.60 -0.01 5.55
C LYS A 90 27.56 -1.34 6.31
N ILE A 91 26.38 -1.88 6.56
CA ILE A 91 26.19 -3.16 7.25
C ILE A 91 26.67 -4.32 6.38
N ILE A 92 26.26 -4.40 5.11
CA ILE A 92 26.72 -5.45 4.17
C ILE A 92 28.21 -5.30 3.84
N SER A 93 28.75 -4.07 3.78
CA SER A 93 30.19 -3.85 3.59
C SER A 93 31.03 -4.17 4.83
N ASP A 94 30.45 -4.15 6.03
CA ASP A 94 31.12 -4.62 7.26
C ASP A 94 31.07 -6.15 7.35
N ILE A 95 29.93 -6.75 6.97
CA ILE A 95 29.58 -8.17 7.16
C ILE A 95 29.55 -8.88 5.79
N ASP A 96 30.72 -9.33 5.33
CA ASP A 96 30.91 -9.98 4.01
C ASP A 96 31.31 -11.48 4.08
N THR A 97 31.28 -12.09 5.27
CA THR A 97 31.48 -13.54 5.46
C THR A 97 30.63 -14.11 6.61
N TYR A 98 30.45 -15.43 6.62
CA TYR A 98 29.73 -16.15 7.68
C TYR A 98 30.33 -15.93 9.08
N GLU A 99 31.66 -15.91 9.23
CA GLU A 99 32.29 -15.65 10.53
C GLU A 99 32.03 -14.22 11.02
N LYS A 100 32.00 -13.23 10.10
CA LYS A 100 31.63 -11.85 10.43
C LYS A 100 30.15 -11.75 10.81
N TYR A 101 29.26 -12.47 10.14
CA TYR A 101 27.84 -12.51 10.47
C TYR A 101 27.66 -13.01 11.92
N LEU A 102 28.27 -14.14 12.28
CA LEU A 102 28.25 -14.67 13.66
C LEU A 102 28.94 -13.75 14.69
N GLU A 103 29.92 -12.93 14.29
CA GLU A 103 30.54 -11.91 15.17
C GLU A 103 29.68 -10.63 15.32
N ASN A 104 28.64 -10.44 14.49
CA ASN A 104 27.84 -9.21 14.43
C ASN A 104 26.32 -9.46 14.47
N THR A 105 25.86 -10.63 14.88
CA THR A 105 24.43 -11.00 14.94
C THR A 105 23.56 -9.96 15.69
N ASP A 106 24.00 -9.51 16.88
CA ASP A 106 23.36 -8.42 17.65
C ASP A 106 23.17 -7.11 16.84
N LYS A 107 24.00 -6.85 15.82
CA LYS A 107 23.95 -5.66 14.96
C LYS A 107 22.95 -5.84 13.82
N VAL A 108 22.76 -7.07 13.32
CA VAL A 108 21.78 -7.40 12.27
C VAL A 108 20.37 -7.37 12.86
N GLU A 109 20.15 -8.06 13.99
CA GLU A 109 18.88 -7.99 14.75
C GLU A 109 18.50 -6.55 15.10
N ALA A 110 19.48 -5.73 15.53
CA ALA A 110 19.24 -4.33 15.84
C ALA A 110 18.92 -3.47 14.61
N PHE A 111 19.37 -3.85 13.41
CA PHE A 111 19.10 -3.10 12.18
C PHE A 111 17.69 -3.36 11.65
N TYR A 112 17.22 -4.61 11.63
CA TYR A 112 15.83 -4.94 11.32
C TYR A 112 14.84 -4.14 12.18
N LYS A 113 15.12 -4.05 13.50
CA LYS A 113 14.32 -3.25 14.44
C LYS A 113 14.41 -1.74 14.20
N GLN A 114 15.54 -1.26 13.69
CA GLN A 114 15.73 0.16 13.32
C GLN A 114 14.96 0.50 12.04
N ILE A 115 14.91 -0.40 11.04
CA ILE A 115 14.12 -0.23 9.81
C ILE A 115 12.63 -0.09 10.15
N TYR A 116 12.09 -0.98 11.00
CA TYR A 116 10.70 -0.87 11.46
C TYR A 116 10.45 0.48 12.18
N GLU A 117 11.28 0.83 13.17
CA GLU A 117 11.09 2.06 13.95
C GLU A 117 11.20 3.33 13.08
N ASP A 118 12.18 3.44 12.18
CA ASP A 118 12.28 4.61 11.30
C ASP A 118 11.13 4.67 10.27
N THR A 119 10.67 3.53 9.76
CA THR A 119 9.49 3.44 8.88
C THR A 119 8.23 3.91 9.61
N LYS A 120 8.01 3.43 10.84
CA LYS A 120 6.92 3.81 11.71
C LYS A 120 6.92 5.31 12.03
N GLN A 121 8.08 5.86 12.40
CA GLN A 121 8.20 7.30 12.63
C GLN A 121 8.03 8.10 11.33
N LEU A 122 8.28 7.54 10.14
CA LEU A 122 7.97 8.16 8.85
C LEU A 122 6.46 8.14 8.54
N CYS A 123 5.80 6.98 8.65
CA CYS A 123 4.35 6.82 8.56
C CYS A 123 3.58 7.72 9.55
N MET A 124 4.12 7.92 10.75
CA MET A 124 3.59 8.90 11.72
C MET A 124 3.66 10.34 11.19
N ARG A 125 4.80 10.75 10.63
CA ARG A 125 4.97 12.09 10.05
C ARG A 125 4.11 12.29 8.80
N MET A 126 3.88 11.26 7.98
CA MET A 126 2.96 11.34 6.85
C MET A 126 1.51 11.63 7.29
N ARG A 127 1.03 11.00 8.37
CA ARG A 127 -0.27 11.35 8.98
C ARG A 127 -0.29 12.81 9.47
N GLU A 128 0.78 13.27 10.13
CA GLU A 128 0.91 14.70 10.51
C GLU A 128 0.92 15.64 9.30
N TYR A 129 1.58 15.30 8.20
CA TYR A 129 1.57 16.11 6.99
C TYR A 129 0.18 16.15 6.34
N SER A 130 -0.58 15.05 6.34
CA SER A 130 -1.99 15.05 5.90
C SER A 130 -2.85 16.01 6.71
N LEU A 131 -2.68 16.05 8.04
CA LEU A 131 -3.33 17.04 8.91
C LEU A 131 -2.93 18.48 8.51
N ASN A 132 -1.64 18.75 8.27
CA ASN A 132 -1.15 20.06 7.82
C ASN A 132 -1.74 20.48 6.44
N TYR A 133 -1.90 19.55 5.50
CA TYR A 133 -2.61 19.81 4.23
C TYR A 133 -4.06 20.24 4.51
N ALA A 134 -4.78 19.46 5.32
CA ALA A 134 -6.18 19.72 5.62
C ALA A 134 -6.40 21.07 6.32
N GLU A 135 -5.61 21.39 7.34
CA GLU A 135 -5.63 22.71 7.99
C GLU A 135 -5.36 23.85 7.00
N THR A 136 -4.32 23.72 6.16
CA THR A 136 -3.91 24.74 5.19
C THR A 136 -4.99 24.99 4.13
N ILE A 137 -5.63 23.92 3.63
CA ILE A 137 -6.72 24.00 2.67
C ILE A 137 -7.96 24.63 3.33
N MET A 138 -8.33 24.19 4.52
CA MET A 138 -9.51 24.67 5.24
C MET A 138 -9.38 26.12 5.69
N ALA A 139 -8.18 26.57 6.07
CA ALA A 139 -7.87 27.97 6.42
C ALA A 139 -7.83 28.92 5.21
N SER A 140 -7.96 28.43 3.97
CA SER A 140 -7.97 29.28 2.78
C SER A 140 -9.32 29.96 2.54
N ASP A 141 -9.29 31.16 1.93
CA ASP A 141 -10.50 31.92 1.54
C ASP A 141 -11.16 31.41 0.23
N LYS A 142 -10.81 30.19 -0.20
CA LYS A 142 -11.38 29.54 -1.39
C LYS A 142 -12.80 29.04 -1.12
N SER A 143 -13.60 28.90 -2.18
CA SER A 143 -14.87 28.16 -2.12
C SER A 143 -14.62 26.67 -1.88
N ASN A 144 -15.59 25.98 -1.29
CA ASN A 144 -15.50 24.54 -1.00
C ASN A 144 -15.19 23.72 -2.28
N ASP A 145 -15.85 24.07 -3.39
CA ASP A 145 -15.52 23.68 -4.77
C ASP A 145 -14.02 23.64 -5.07
N ASP A 146 -13.24 24.66 -4.66
CA ASP A 146 -11.81 24.78 -4.96
C ASP A 146 -10.94 24.14 -3.87
N LYS A 147 -11.40 24.10 -2.61
CA LYS A 147 -10.77 23.33 -1.53
C LYS A 147 -10.81 21.83 -1.82
N TYR A 148 -11.95 21.32 -2.30
CA TYR A 148 -12.13 19.95 -2.77
C TYR A 148 -11.07 19.56 -3.81
N LYS A 149 -10.73 20.48 -4.73
CA LYS A 149 -9.68 20.28 -5.74
C LYS A 149 -8.27 20.36 -5.13
N ASP A 150 -8.04 21.25 -4.16
CA ASP A 150 -6.74 21.32 -3.47
C ASP A 150 -6.44 20.03 -2.70
N PHE A 151 -7.45 19.33 -2.19
CA PHE A 151 -7.30 18.02 -1.53
C PHE A 151 -6.79 16.92 -2.47
N GLU A 152 -6.81 17.09 -3.80
CA GLU A 152 -6.10 16.16 -4.70
C GLU A 152 -4.60 16.14 -4.35
N LYS A 153 -4.01 17.27 -3.93
CA LYS A 153 -2.58 17.37 -3.57
C LYS A 153 -2.16 16.54 -2.36
N LEU A 154 -3.07 16.32 -1.41
CA LEU A 154 -2.83 15.45 -0.25
C LEU A 154 -2.74 14.00 -0.73
N TYR A 155 -3.66 13.60 -1.61
CA TYR A 155 -3.63 12.29 -2.24
C TYR A 155 -2.38 12.12 -3.10
N ASP A 156 -2.17 13.00 -4.09
CA ASP A 156 -1.02 12.95 -5.01
C ASP A 156 0.31 12.84 -4.23
N CYS A 157 0.53 13.69 -3.22
CA CYS A 157 1.84 13.82 -2.55
C CYS A 157 2.06 12.89 -1.35
N ILE A 158 1.02 12.50 -0.61
CA ILE A 158 1.16 11.66 0.60
C ILE A 158 0.60 10.26 0.40
N TYR A 159 -0.55 10.14 -0.25
CA TYR A 159 -1.11 8.82 -0.55
C TYR A 159 -0.31 8.18 -1.70
N ASP A 160 -0.35 8.72 -2.92
CA ASP A 160 0.33 8.20 -4.13
C ASP A 160 1.87 8.28 -3.96
N ASP A 161 2.48 9.46 -4.18
CA ASP A 161 3.95 9.62 -4.29
C ASP A 161 4.69 9.04 -3.07
N ALA A 162 4.48 9.60 -1.86
CA ALA A 162 5.18 9.17 -0.65
C ALA A 162 4.78 7.78 -0.15
N GLY A 163 3.56 7.32 -0.44
CA GLY A 163 3.10 6.00 -0.02
C GLY A 163 3.71 4.89 -0.85
N ASP A 164 3.85 5.11 -2.16
CA ASP A 164 4.51 4.17 -3.06
C ASP A 164 6.05 4.22 -2.86
N ASP A 165 6.67 5.41 -2.67
CA ASP A 165 8.11 5.55 -2.31
C ASP A 165 8.49 4.73 -1.05
N ILE A 166 7.65 4.75 0.00
CA ILE A 166 7.88 3.99 1.24
C ILE A 166 7.81 2.47 0.99
N TYR A 167 6.89 2.03 0.15
CA TYR A 167 6.71 0.61 -0.16
C TYR A 167 7.86 0.09 -1.05
N ASP A 168 8.08 0.73 -2.21
CA ASP A 168 9.05 0.31 -3.22
C ASP A 168 10.49 0.33 -2.67
N GLU A 169 10.85 1.35 -1.88
CA GLU A 169 12.26 1.55 -1.47
C GLU A 169 12.63 0.94 -0.12
N ILE A 170 11.66 0.56 0.73
CA ILE A 170 11.90 -0.07 2.05
C ILE A 170 11.41 -1.52 2.08
N TYR A 171 10.14 -1.78 1.73
CA TYR A 171 9.53 -3.10 1.85
C TYR A 171 9.94 -4.05 0.71
N ASP A 172 9.80 -3.63 -0.55
CA ASP A 172 10.31 -4.37 -1.72
C ASP A 172 11.72 -3.89 -2.15
N GLY A 173 12.32 -2.99 -1.36
CA GLY A 173 13.68 -2.49 -1.49
C GLY A 173 14.62 -3.07 -0.42
N ILE A 174 14.93 -2.28 0.63
CA ILE A 174 15.91 -2.64 1.67
C ILE A 174 15.67 -4.02 2.31
N LEU A 175 14.40 -4.40 2.55
CA LEU A 175 14.06 -5.70 3.14
C LEU A 175 14.09 -6.87 2.13
N ASP A 176 14.10 -6.62 0.82
CA ASP A 176 14.37 -7.65 -0.20
C ASP A 176 15.89 -7.84 -0.34
N ASP A 177 16.61 -6.73 -0.51
CA ASP A 177 18.07 -6.62 -0.56
C ASP A 177 18.75 -7.33 0.64
N LEU A 178 18.26 -7.14 1.88
CA LEU A 178 18.80 -7.80 3.07
C LEU A 178 18.63 -9.33 3.07
N TYR A 179 17.53 -9.84 2.53
CA TYR A 179 17.30 -11.28 2.41
C TYR A 179 18.24 -11.90 1.37
N ASP A 180 18.42 -11.23 0.23
CA ASP A 180 19.33 -11.66 -0.84
C ASP A 180 20.81 -11.64 -0.37
N ASP A 181 21.25 -10.64 0.42
CA ASP A 181 22.63 -10.58 0.91
C ASP A 181 22.91 -11.51 2.12
N PHE A 182 22.00 -11.62 3.09
CA PHE A 182 22.22 -12.44 4.29
C PHE A 182 21.66 -13.85 4.20
N TYR A 183 20.37 -14.02 3.91
CA TYR A 183 19.70 -15.32 3.97
C TYR A 183 20.02 -16.22 2.77
N ASP A 184 19.80 -15.73 1.54
CA ASP A 184 20.13 -16.46 0.30
C ASP A 184 21.56 -16.17 -0.21
N GLY A 185 22.25 -15.20 0.41
CA GLY A 185 23.66 -14.89 0.21
C GLY A 185 24.57 -15.59 1.22
N ILE A 186 25.04 -14.87 2.24
CA ILE A 186 26.05 -15.34 3.21
C ILE A 186 25.68 -16.67 3.87
N LEU A 187 24.41 -16.88 4.22
CA LEU A 187 23.95 -18.10 4.88
C LEU A 187 23.69 -19.26 3.92
N ASP A 188 23.45 -19.04 2.63
CA ASP A 188 23.42 -20.13 1.64
C ASP A 188 24.84 -20.61 1.31
N ASP A 189 25.74 -19.65 1.03
CA ASP A 189 27.15 -19.91 0.74
C ASP A 189 27.84 -20.64 1.92
N ALA A 190 27.45 -20.35 3.18
CA ALA A 190 27.93 -21.04 4.37
C ALA A 190 27.60 -22.55 4.39
N TYR A 191 26.41 -22.94 3.93
CA TYR A 191 26.00 -24.34 3.86
C TYR A 191 26.81 -25.10 2.81
N ASP A 192 26.91 -24.56 1.60
CA ASP A 192 27.59 -25.19 0.47
C ASP A 192 29.12 -25.28 0.68
N ASN A 193 29.69 -24.35 1.46
CA ASN A 193 31.09 -24.41 1.92
C ASN A 193 31.32 -25.32 3.15
N GLY A 194 30.28 -25.94 3.71
CA GLY A 194 30.40 -27.06 4.64
C GLY A 194 30.46 -26.71 6.13
N VAL A 195 29.81 -25.62 6.55
CA VAL A 195 29.51 -25.35 7.97
C VAL A 195 28.66 -26.50 8.56
N PRO A 196 28.81 -26.85 9.86
CA PRO A 196 27.96 -27.87 10.49
C PRO A 196 26.47 -27.51 10.39
N TYR A 197 25.64 -28.46 9.98
CA TYR A 197 24.20 -28.23 9.76
C TYR A 197 23.47 -27.70 11.00
N ASP A 198 23.88 -28.11 12.21
CA ASP A 198 23.35 -27.59 13.47
C ASP A 198 23.75 -26.12 13.68
N GLU A 199 25.03 -25.78 13.57
CA GLU A 199 25.50 -24.39 13.71
C GLU A 199 24.91 -23.45 12.64
N TRP A 200 24.70 -23.96 11.42
CA TRP A 200 24.07 -23.23 10.31
C TRP A 200 22.55 -23.07 10.45
N SER A 201 21.85 -24.14 10.85
CA SER A 201 20.38 -24.14 10.88
C SER A 201 19.84 -23.25 11.98
N ASP A 202 20.56 -23.10 13.10
CA ASP A 202 20.21 -22.12 14.14
C ASP A 202 20.34 -20.69 13.54
N ALA A 203 21.52 -20.35 13.01
CA ALA A 203 21.83 -19.02 12.46
C ALA A 203 20.93 -18.58 11.28
N ARG A 204 20.45 -19.51 10.45
CA ARG A 204 19.53 -19.23 9.34
C ARG A 204 18.05 -19.27 9.74
N SER A 205 17.70 -19.86 10.88
CA SER A 205 16.36 -19.67 11.47
C SER A 205 16.26 -18.28 12.11
N ASP A 206 17.25 -17.89 12.91
CA ASP A 206 17.29 -16.58 13.57
C ASP A 206 17.19 -15.41 12.57
N GLU A 207 17.91 -15.48 11.44
CA GLU A 207 17.85 -14.46 10.37
C GLU A 207 16.47 -14.37 9.72
N TYR A 208 15.84 -15.52 9.43
CA TYR A 208 14.51 -15.56 8.82
C TYR A 208 13.44 -15.00 9.76
N ASP A 209 13.53 -15.33 11.05
CA ASP A 209 12.60 -14.83 12.07
C ASP A 209 12.70 -13.29 12.15
N TRP A 210 13.91 -12.70 12.23
CA TRP A 210 14.04 -11.23 12.24
C TRP A 210 13.59 -10.55 10.95
N TRP A 211 13.92 -11.14 9.79
CA TRP A 211 13.49 -10.63 8.50
C TRP A 211 11.96 -10.65 8.35
N SER A 212 11.33 -11.78 8.71
CA SER A 212 9.88 -11.94 8.55
C SER A 212 9.06 -11.16 9.57
N ASP A 213 9.52 -11.06 10.82
CA ASP A 213 8.97 -10.13 11.82
C ASP A 213 9.02 -8.69 11.27
N ALA A 214 10.21 -8.21 10.85
CA ALA A 214 10.38 -6.83 10.39
C ALA A 214 9.62 -6.52 9.09
N ARG A 215 9.50 -7.49 8.16
CA ARG A 215 8.77 -7.30 6.91
C ARG A 215 7.24 -7.32 7.12
N SER A 216 6.73 -8.08 8.10
CA SER A 216 5.33 -7.96 8.53
C SER A 216 5.07 -6.62 9.23
N ASP A 217 5.87 -6.28 10.25
CA ASP A 217 5.73 -5.05 11.04
C ASP A 217 5.80 -3.77 10.16
N VAL A 218 6.64 -3.77 9.11
CA VAL A 218 6.72 -2.68 8.12
C VAL A 218 5.49 -2.64 7.20
N TYR A 219 5.01 -3.79 6.72
CA TYR A 219 3.82 -3.84 5.87
C TYR A 219 2.56 -3.39 6.61
N ASP A 220 2.37 -3.86 7.84
CA ASP A 220 1.18 -3.55 8.65
C ASP A 220 1.12 -2.05 8.98
N GLU A 221 2.23 -1.44 9.40
CA GLU A 221 2.29 0.01 9.68
C GLU A 221 2.13 0.87 8.40
N TRP A 222 2.64 0.41 7.24
CA TRP A 222 2.38 1.06 5.94
C TRP A 222 0.91 0.96 5.53
N SER A 223 0.31 -0.21 5.68
CA SER A 223 -1.09 -0.50 5.34
C SER A 223 -2.05 0.31 6.21
N ASP A 224 -1.80 0.38 7.52
CA ASP A 224 -2.54 1.24 8.45
C ASP A 224 -2.40 2.72 8.05
N PHE A 225 -1.18 3.21 7.76
CA PHE A 225 -0.95 4.59 7.32
C PHE A 225 -1.71 4.94 6.04
N ARG A 226 -1.63 4.09 5.01
CA ARG A 226 -2.32 4.29 3.72
C ARG A 226 -3.83 4.32 3.91
N SER A 227 -4.37 3.45 4.77
CA SER A 227 -5.78 3.40 5.13
C SER A 227 -6.23 4.67 5.87
N ASP A 228 -5.52 5.04 6.95
CA ASP A 228 -5.77 6.25 7.76
C ASP A 228 -5.83 7.52 6.89
N VAL A 229 -4.87 7.68 5.97
CA VAL A 229 -4.79 8.85 5.10
C VAL A 229 -5.84 8.82 3.98
N TYR A 230 -6.18 7.65 3.43
CA TYR A 230 -7.24 7.53 2.44
C TYR A 230 -8.61 7.88 3.02
N ASP A 231 -8.96 7.33 4.18
CA ASP A 231 -10.25 7.57 4.82
C ASP A 231 -10.38 9.04 5.24
N PHE A 232 -9.34 9.63 5.83
CA PHE A 232 -9.31 11.06 6.15
C PHE A 232 -9.46 11.95 4.90
N TRP A 233 -8.76 11.64 3.81
CA TRP A 233 -8.89 12.36 2.54
C TRP A 233 -10.30 12.25 1.94
N SER A 234 -10.89 11.05 2.00
CA SER A 234 -12.22 10.73 1.51
C SER A 234 -13.29 11.51 2.29
N ASP A 235 -13.25 11.46 3.62
CA ASP A 235 -14.11 12.22 4.52
C ASP A 235 -14.02 13.72 4.23
N MET A 236 -12.81 14.29 4.24
CA MET A 236 -12.59 15.73 4.02
C MET A 236 -13.13 16.22 2.67
N ARG A 237 -13.10 15.38 1.65
CA ARG A 237 -13.70 15.69 0.33
C ARG A 237 -15.21 15.47 0.29
N SER A 238 -15.75 14.51 1.04
CA SER A 238 -17.19 14.31 1.14
C SER A 238 -17.86 15.51 1.82
N GLU A 239 -17.36 15.93 3.00
CA GLU A 239 -17.93 17.06 3.72
C GLU A 239 -17.80 18.38 2.95
N LEU A 240 -16.70 18.58 2.19
CA LEU A 240 -16.54 19.73 1.29
C LEU A 240 -17.45 19.69 0.05
N TRP A 241 -17.87 18.50 -0.41
CA TRP A 241 -18.82 18.35 -1.52
C TRP A 241 -20.26 18.66 -1.08
N ASP A 242 -20.62 18.29 0.15
CA ASP A 242 -21.93 18.55 0.76
C ASP A 242 -22.05 19.94 1.44
N ASP A 243 -21.03 20.80 1.27
CA ASP A 243 -20.89 22.14 1.87
C ASP A 243 -20.83 22.17 3.43
N ASP A 244 -20.66 21.04 4.13
CA ASP A 244 -20.61 20.96 5.60
C ASP A 244 -19.22 21.29 6.17
N VAL A 245 -18.92 22.58 6.19
CA VAL A 245 -17.67 23.16 6.71
C VAL A 245 -17.51 22.99 8.23
N GLU A 246 -18.56 22.62 8.99
CA GLU A 246 -18.40 22.33 10.42
C GLU A 246 -18.03 20.85 10.65
N ARG A 247 -18.68 19.91 9.93
CA ARG A 247 -18.34 18.49 9.98
C ARG A 247 -16.96 18.19 9.37
N ALA A 248 -16.56 18.97 8.36
CA ALA A 248 -15.17 18.99 7.87
C ALA A 248 -14.13 19.48 8.91
N LYS A 249 -14.53 20.10 10.03
CA LYS A 249 -13.61 20.38 11.16
C LYS A 249 -13.64 19.27 12.18
N GLU A 250 -14.81 18.71 12.46
CA GLU A 250 -14.98 17.51 13.30
C GLU A 250 -14.03 16.39 12.81
N LYS A 251 -13.93 16.18 11.50
CA LYS A 251 -12.98 15.24 10.88
C LYS A 251 -11.50 15.59 11.06
N ILE A 252 -11.13 16.86 11.14
CA ILE A 252 -9.76 17.31 11.46
C ILE A 252 -9.46 17.06 12.95
N GLU A 253 -10.42 17.33 13.83
CA GLU A 253 -10.30 17.10 15.28
C GLU A 253 -10.24 15.58 15.60
N ASP A 254 -11.07 14.75 14.97
CA ASP A 254 -11.04 13.28 15.07
C ASP A 254 -9.66 12.71 14.66
N PHE A 255 -9.18 13.06 13.46
CA PHE A 255 -7.91 12.57 12.91
C PHE A 255 -6.71 13.04 13.76
N GLN A 256 -6.76 14.27 14.29
CA GLN A 256 -5.77 14.75 15.25
C GLN A 256 -5.79 13.93 16.55
N GLU A 257 -6.96 13.60 17.08
CA GLU A 257 -7.05 12.73 18.26
C GLU A 257 -6.48 11.33 17.98
N ASP A 258 -6.70 10.75 16.80
CA ASP A 258 -6.19 9.42 16.45
C ASP A 258 -4.66 9.40 16.28
N ILE A 259 -4.07 10.43 15.67
CA ILE A 259 -2.60 10.62 15.66
C ILE A 259 -2.03 10.66 17.08
N GLU A 260 -2.65 11.41 18.01
CA GLU A 260 -2.19 11.49 19.40
C GLU A 260 -2.44 10.16 20.16
N LYS A 261 -3.49 9.40 19.84
CA LYS A 261 -3.70 8.05 20.37
C LYS A 261 -2.57 7.12 19.91
N LEU A 262 -2.17 7.13 18.64
CA LEU A 262 -1.05 6.32 18.13
C LEU A 262 0.27 6.65 18.84
N LYS A 263 0.65 7.93 18.95
CA LYS A 263 1.83 8.37 19.72
C LYS A 263 1.79 7.95 21.20
N SER A 264 0.60 7.89 21.79
CA SER A 264 0.42 7.43 23.17
C SER A 264 0.61 5.90 23.32
N LYS A 265 0.17 5.09 22.33
CA LYS A 265 0.47 3.65 22.26
C LYS A 265 1.97 3.43 22.13
N ASP A 266 2.63 4.20 21.26
CA ASP A 266 4.07 4.12 21.01
C ASP A 266 4.90 4.43 22.27
N SER A 267 4.48 5.45 23.04
CA SER A 267 5.05 5.76 24.36
C SER A 267 4.83 4.66 25.43
N GLN A 268 4.05 3.61 25.13
CA GLN A 268 3.75 2.49 26.03
C GLN A 268 4.28 1.13 25.54
N SER A 269 4.52 0.95 24.24
CA SER A 269 5.00 -0.32 23.63
C SER A 269 6.34 -0.79 24.23
N ASN A 270 7.22 0.15 24.57
CA ASN A 270 8.51 -0.07 25.25
C ASN A 270 8.36 -0.63 26.69
N VAL A 271 7.13 -0.89 27.15
CA VAL A 271 6.85 -1.73 28.32
C VAL A 271 5.76 -2.77 28.01
N GLN A 272 6.22 -3.97 27.67
CA GLN A 272 5.51 -5.26 27.73
C GLN A 272 4.58 -5.62 26.55
N ALA A 273 5.06 -6.49 25.66
CA ALA A 273 4.27 -7.23 24.68
C ALA A 273 3.30 -8.26 25.33
N SER A 274 2.41 -8.83 24.51
CA SER A 274 1.46 -9.93 24.82
C SER A 274 0.28 -9.62 25.77
N ASN A 275 -0.82 -9.06 25.23
CA ASN A 275 -2.03 -9.83 24.84
C ASN A 275 -3.31 -8.98 24.75
N GLU A 276 -4.16 -9.30 23.76
CA GLU A 276 -5.44 -8.65 23.47
C GLU A 276 -6.65 -9.31 24.17
N GLU A 277 -7.82 -8.65 24.13
CA GLU A 277 -9.10 -9.27 23.72
C GLU A 277 -10.26 -8.25 23.53
N LYS A 278 -10.98 -8.40 22.39
CA LYS A 278 -12.45 -8.25 22.17
C LYS A 278 -13.20 -6.91 21.99
N ASP A 279 -14.06 -6.95 20.96
CA ASP A 279 -15.44 -6.43 20.80
C ASP A 279 -15.68 -4.89 20.88
N ASP A 280 -16.67 -4.28 20.18
CA ASP A 280 -18.00 -4.79 19.77
C ASP A 280 -18.58 -4.08 18.50
N ASN A 281 -19.80 -4.44 18.10
CA ASN A 281 -20.51 -4.20 16.83
C ASN A 281 -21.45 -2.95 16.79
N ALA A 282 -21.61 -2.32 15.60
CA ALA A 282 -22.75 -1.44 15.27
C ALA A 282 -23.18 -1.51 13.78
N THR A 283 -24.48 -1.30 13.46
CA THR A 283 -25.07 -1.43 12.11
C THR A 283 -26.27 -0.47 11.86
N SER A 284 -26.32 0.19 10.69
CA SER A 284 -27.52 0.72 9.96
C SER A 284 -27.04 1.27 8.60
N GLU A 285 -27.58 1.03 7.39
CA GLU A 285 -28.96 1.07 6.82
C GLU A 285 -29.65 2.46 6.85
N ASN A 286 -30.25 3.02 5.76
CA ASN A 286 -30.39 2.61 4.35
C ASN A 286 -31.00 3.74 3.44
N ALA A 287 -30.90 3.62 2.09
CA ALA A 287 -31.78 4.16 1.01
C ALA A 287 -31.76 5.68 0.69
N GLU A 288 -32.06 6.19 -0.53
CA GLU A 288 -32.48 5.72 -1.89
C GLU A 288 -32.28 6.94 -2.88
N ASN A 289 -32.29 6.97 -4.23
CA ASN A 289 -32.26 6.12 -5.46
C ASN A 289 -32.03 7.16 -6.64
N GLN A 290 -31.71 6.98 -7.93
CA GLN A 290 -31.49 5.94 -8.98
C GLN A 290 -30.48 6.60 -10.01
N ASP A 291 -30.19 6.33 -11.29
CA ASP A 291 -30.59 5.54 -12.50
C ASP A 291 -29.34 5.65 -13.46
N VAL A 292 -28.87 4.70 -14.31
CA VAL A 292 -29.49 4.12 -15.53
C VAL A 292 -28.74 2.89 -16.09
N ASN A 293 -29.50 1.80 -16.24
CA ASN A 293 -29.58 0.84 -17.37
C ASN A 293 -28.30 0.22 -18.01
N ALA A 294 -28.25 -1.12 -17.94
CA ALA A 294 -27.99 -2.06 -19.05
C ALA A 294 -29.04 -3.21 -18.98
N ASP A 295 -29.09 -4.11 -19.97
CA ASP A 295 -30.25 -5.01 -20.24
C ASP A 295 -29.91 -6.50 -19.97
N GLU A 296 -29.85 -6.90 -18.69
CA GLU A 296 -29.41 -8.22 -18.22
C GLU A 296 -30.41 -8.89 -17.24
N GLU A 297 -30.46 -10.23 -17.21
CA GLU A 297 -31.46 -11.00 -16.45
C GLU A 297 -31.02 -11.22 -14.98
N LEU A 298 -31.10 -10.16 -14.18
CA LEU A 298 -30.68 -10.13 -12.77
C LEU A 298 -31.35 -11.20 -11.90
N VAL A 299 -30.56 -11.86 -11.05
CA VAL A 299 -31.01 -12.85 -10.06
C VAL A 299 -30.95 -12.24 -8.66
N ASP A 300 -32.12 -12.15 -8.01
CA ASP A 300 -32.31 -11.53 -6.68
C ASP A 300 -31.77 -10.09 -6.56
N GLY A 301 -31.69 -9.37 -7.68
CA GLY A 301 -31.16 -8.00 -7.78
C GLY A 301 -29.67 -7.89 -8.12
N MET A 302 -28.97 -9.02 -8.25
CA MET A 302 -27.54 -9.09 -8.58
C MET A 302 -27.34 -9.61 -10.01
N SER A 303 -26.22 -9.28 -10.65
CA SER A 303 -25.78 -9.97 -11.86
C SER A 303 -25.40 -11.42 -11.54
N PRO A 304 -25.76 -12.40 -12.40
CA PRO A 304 -25.35 -13.80 -12.21
C PRO A 304 -23.84 -13.96 -12.07
N GLU A 305 -23.08 -13.22 -12.87
CA GLU A 305 -21.61 -13.26 -12.96
C GLU A 305 -20.96 -12.80 -11.65
N PHE A 306 -21.43 -11.68 -11.07
CA PHE A 306 -20.99 -11.23 -9.74
C PHE A 306 -21.24 -12.29 -8.68
N LYS A 307 -22.44 -12.91 -8.68
CA LYS A 307 -22.78 -13.92 -7.69
C LYS A 307 -21.94 -15.18 -7.85
N GLU A 308 -21.66 -15.63 -9.08
CA GLU A 308 -20.77 -16.78 -9.32
C GLU A 308 -19.32 -16.49 -8.90
N ALA A 309 -18.82 -15.26 -9.09
CA ALA A 309 -17.51 -14.85 -8.59
C ALA A 309 -17.47 -14.88 -7.04
N MET A 310 -18.41 -14.21 -6.37
CA MET A 310 -18.52 -14.16 -4.91
C MET A 310 -18.71 -15.54 -4.26
N ASP A 311 -19.59 -16.38 -4.82
CA ASP A 311 -19.81 -17.74 -4.31
C ASP A 311 -18.57 -18.62 -4.49
N SER A 312 -17.74 -18.37 -5.51
CA SER A 312 -16.47 -19.07 -5.70
C SER A 312 -15.35 -18.61 -4.76
N TYR A 313 -15.35 -17.32 -4.39
CA TYR A 313 -14.47 -16.76 -3.37
C TYR A 313 -14.77 -17.34 -1.99
N GLU A 314 -16.04 -17.36 -1.59
CA GLU A 314 -16.47 -17.97 -0.32
C GLU A 314 -16.12 -19.47 -0.27
N ALA A 315 -16.40 -20.22 -1.34
CA ALA A 315 -16.09 -21.65 -1.43
C ALA A 315 -14.59 -21.98 -1.49
N PHE A 316 -13.73 -21.02 -1.88
CA PHE A 316 -12.28 -21.18 -1.86
C PHE A 316 -11.73 -21.01 -0.43
N TYR A 317 -12.14 -19.96 0.28
CA TYR A 317 -11.69 -19.72 1.66
C TYR A 317 -12.27 -20.72 2.68
N ASP A 318 -13.49 -21.22 2.48
CA ASP A 318 -14.04 -22.36 3.25
C ASP A 318 -13.11 -23.58 3.21
N GLU A 319 -12.61 -23.92 2.01
CA GLU A 319 -11.70 -25.06 1.84
C GLU A 319 -10.28 -24.76 2.36
N TYR A 320 -9.78 -23.54 2.19
CA TYR A 320 -8.52 -23.11 2.81
C TYR A 320 -8.57 -23.33 4.33
N CYS A 321 -9.63 -22.87 5.00
CA CYS A 321 -9.83 -23.08 6.43
C CYS A 321 -9.83 -24.56 6.81
N ASP A 322 -10.47 -25.43 6.03
CA ASP A 322 -10.49 -26.88 6.28
C ASP A 322 -9.15 -27.58 5.96
N VAL A 323 -8.37 -27.07 5.01
CA VAL A 323 -6.99 -27.53 4.77
C VAL A 323 -6.07 -27.12 5.92
N MET A 324 -6.16 -25.87 6.40
CA MET A 324 -5.35 -25.39 7.53
C MET A 324 -5.66 -26.14 8.83
N LYS A 325 -6.94 -26.46 9.10
CA LYS A 325 -7.33 -27.33 10.22
C LYS A 325 -6.70 -28.72 10.10
N LYS A 326 -6.78 -29.37 8.93
CA LYS A 326 -6.15 -30.70 8.70
C LYS A 326 -4.63 -30.65 8.85
N TYR A 327 -3.98 -29.59 8.36
CA TYR A 327 -2.54 -29.40 8.47
C TYR A 327 -2.11 -29.23 9.94
N ALA A 328 -2.86 -28.48 10.74
CA ALA A 328 -2.62 -28.36 12.18
C ALA A 328 -2.85 -29.68 12.95
N GLU A 329 -3.79 -30.54 12.52
CA GLU A 329 -4.02 -31.85 13.12
C GLU A 329 -2.99 -32.93 12.71
N ASN A 330 -2.56 -32.94 11.44
CA ASN A 330 -1.58 -33.88 10.90
C ASN A 330 -0.83 -33.30 9.67
N PRO A 331 0.29 -32.58 9.85
CA PRO A 331 1.02 -31.95 8.74
C PRO A 331 1.72 -32.96 7.81
N THR A 332 1.68 -34.26 8.13
CA THR A 332 2.26 -35.33 7.31
C THR A 332 1.23 -36.11 6.48
N ASP A 333 -0.03 -35.66 6.46
CA ASP A 333 -1.07 -36.34 5.69
C ASP A 333 -0.90 -36.12 4.17
N MET A 334 -0.86 -37.21 3.41
CA MET A 334 -0.75 -37.12 1.95
C MET A 334 -2.07 -36.68 1.29
N GLU A 335 -3.20 -36.66 2.02
CA GLU A 335 -4.43 -36.04 1.53
C GLU A 335 -4.30 -34.51 1.43
N ILE A 336 -3.44 -33.86 2.22
CA ILE A 336 -3.20 -32.39 2.16
C ILE A 336 -2.61 -31.98 0.81
N LEU A 337 -1.68 -32.77 0.26
CA LEU A 337 -1.13 -32.53 -1.09
C LEU A 337 -2.20 -32.63 -2.19
N THR A 338 -3.24 -33.43 -1.96
CA THR A 338 -4.39 -33.53 -2.88
C THR A 338 -5.25 -32.28 -2.75
N SER A 339 -5.67 -31.91 -1.53
CA SER A 339 -6.47 -30.71 -1.30
C SER A 339 -5.76 -29.41 -1.72
N TYR A 340 -4.43 -29.32 -1.61
CA TYR A 340 -3.66 -28.19 -2.15
C TYR A 340 -3.73 -28.11 -3.69
N THR A 341 -3.78 -29.26 -4.37
CA THR A 341 -3.94 -29.33 -5.84
C THR A 341 -5.38 -28.97 -6.26
N ASP A 342 -6.37 -29.36 -5.47
CA ASP A 342 -7.78 -29.00 -5.67
C ASP A 342 -8.00 -27.49 -5.43
N MET A 343 -7.41 -26.92 -4.37
CA MET A 343 -7.37 -25.48 -4.10
C MET A 343 -6.71 -24.71 -5.25
N LEU A 344 -5.58 -25.19 -5.78
CA LEU A 344 -4.90 -24.61 -6.95
C LEU A 344 -5.83 -24.51 -8.17
N THR A 345 -6.65 -25.53 -8.37
CA THR A 345 -7.64 -25.57 -9.46
C THR A 345 -8.76 -24.55 -9.20
N LYS A 346 -9.26 -24.46 -7.96
CA LYS A 346 -10.29 -23.49 -7.58
C LYS A 346 -9.83 -22.05 -7.60
N ALA A 347 -8.56 -21.76 -7.27
CA ALA A 347 -7.99 -20.42 -7.39
C ALA A 347 -8.00 -19.94 -8.85
N ALA A 348 -7.67 -20.82 -9.81
CA ALA A 348 -7.80 -20.52 -11.24
C ALA A 348 -9.28 -20.34 -11.65
N GLU A 349 -10.17 -21.25 -11.25
CA GLU A 349 -11.61 -21.11 -11.51
C GLU A 349 -12.25 -19.87 -10.84
N MET A 350 -11.65 -19.33 -9.77
CA MET A 350 -12.05 -18.10 -9.11
C MET A 350 -11.58 -16.89 -9.91
N SER A 351 -10.30 -16.87 -10.35
CA SER A 351 -9.75 -15.83 -11.24
C SER A 351 -10.57 -15.68 -12.51
N GLU A 352 -10.89 -16.80 -13.20
CA GLU A 352 -11.69 -16.78 -14.43
C GLU A 352 -13.09 -16.15 -14.21
N LYS A 353 -13.68 -16.25 -13.01
CA LYS A 353 -14.98 -15.65 -12.68
C LYS A 353 -14.87 -14.17 -12.31
N PHE A 354 -13.78 -13.76 -11.65
CA PHE A 354 -13.51 -12.34 -11.40
C PHE A 354 -13.17 -11.59 -12.70
N GLU A 355 -12.32 -12.15 -13.56
CA GLU A 355 -12.03 -11.62 -14.91
C GLU A 355 -13.31 -11.50 -15.77
N ALA A 356 -14.25 -12.44 -15.65
CA ALA A 356 -15.54 -12.39 -16.34
C ALA A 356 -16.50 -11.32 -15.80
N TRP A 357 -16.23 -10.75 -14.63
CA TRP A 357 -17.06 -9.76 -13.95
C TRP A 357 -16.45 -8.35 -13.93
N GLU A 358 -15.12 -8.21 -14.06
CA GLU A 358 -14.36 -6.97 -13.79
C GLU A 358 -14.83 -5.71 -14.57
N ASP A 359 -15.44 -5.87 -15.75
CA ASP A 359 -15.99 -4.77 -16.56
C ASP A 359 -17.29 -4.16 -15.99
N ASN A 360 -17.95 -4.80 -15.01
CA ASN A 360 -19.29 -4.45 -14.53
C ASN A 360 -19.32 -3.57 -13.28
N LYS A 361 -20.25 -2.61 -13.24
CA LYS A 361 -20.48 -1.71 -12.09
C LYS A 361 -21.47 -2.33 -11.11
N MET A 362 -21.01 -2.62 -9.90
CA MET A 362 -21.85 -3.07 -8.79
C MET A 362 -23.02 -2.13 -8.50
N ASN A 363 -24.17 -2.72 -8.19
CA ASN A 363 -25.34 -2.05 -7.61
C ASN A 363 -25.45 -2.29 -6.09
N ASP A 364 -26.37 -1.58 -5.43
CA ASP A 364 -26.54 -1.60 -3.97
C ASP A 364 -26.74 -3.00 -3.37
N ALA A 365 -27.41 -3.92 -4.09
CA ALA A 365 -27.60 -5.31 -3.65
C ALA A 365 -26.29 -6.12 -3.74
N GLU A 366 -25.50 -5.90 -4.79
CA GLU A 366 -24.19 -6.54 -4.99
C GLU A 366 -23.19 -6.03 -3.95
N LEU A 367 -23.18 -4.72 -3.66
CA LEU A 367 -22.35 -4.14 -2.60
C LEU A 367 -22.71 -4.72 -1.22
N LYS A 368 -24.00 -4.88 -0.93
CA LYS A 368 -24.43 -5.53 0.32
C LYS A 368 -24.01 -7.00 0.40
N TYR A 369 -24.06 -7.74 -0.71
CA TYR A 369 -23.63 -9.13 -0.75
C TYR A 369 -22.11 -9.29 -0.62
N TYR A 370 -21.31 -8.43 -1.28
CA TYR A 370 -19.85 -8.38 -1.13
C TYR A 370 -19.42 -8.17 0.33
N LEU A 371 -20.04 -7.21 1.03
CA LEU A 371 -19.78 -6.95 2.44
C LEU A 371 -20.21 -8.13 3.34
N ASP A 372 -21.29 -8.82 3.01
CA ASP A 372 -21.79 -10.00 3.73
C ASP A 372 -20.89 -11.23 3.52
N VAL A 373 -20.40 -11.45 2.30
CA VAL A 373 -19.38 -12.47 1.96
C VAL A 373 -18.07 -12.21 2.69
N ASN A 374 -17.53 -10.99 2.64
CA ASN A 374 -16.29 -10.63 3.35
C ASN A 374 -16.40 -10.83 4.88
N ASN A 375 -17.59 -10.65 5.46
CA ASN A 375 -17.82 -10.93 6.89
C ASN A 375 -17.95 -12.43 7.21
N ARG A 376 -18.27 -13.30 6.24
CA ARG A 376 -18.23 -14.77 6.41
C ARG A 376 -16.84 -15.36 6.16
N VAL A 377 -16.07 -14.75 5.27
CA VAL A 377 -14.73 -15.21 4.83
C VAL A 377 -13.60 -14.81 5.79
N ARG A 378 -13.88 -13.96 6.80
CA ARG A 378 -12.93 -13.67 7.90
C ARG A 378 -12.57 -14.94 8.67
N VAL A 379 -11.29 -15.33 8.58
CA VAL A 379 -10.66 -16.52 9.19
C VAL A 379 -10.22 -16.23 10.62
#